data_AF-A0A496A8D6-F1
#
_entry.id   AF-A0A496A8D6-F1
#
_cell.length_a   1.000
_cell.length_b   1.000
_cell.length_c   1.000
_cell.angle_alpha   90.00
_cell.angle_beta   90.00
_cell.angle_gamma   90.00
#
_symmetry.space_group_name_H-M   'P 1'
#
loop_
_entity.id
_entity.type
_entity.pdbx_description
1 polymer ?
#
loop_
_entity_poly.entity_id
_entity_poly.type
_entity_poly.pdbx_seq_one_letter_code
_entity_poly.pdbx_strand_id
1 'polypeptide(L)'
;MRNPYLSFFFALSCAMLYASTYLVFAEVPVSAKIAFSSWRHRNLDIYLMNPDGSEEVRLTHHLARDGGPKWSPTGEQILFSSDRDGAPGDWDLYLMDADGSNVRPVFKKEADRSSPTWSPDGKQIAYSRWEQGKSFIYIASMDGKKEERIALGRQPAWSPDGTEIAFIVGAPRDPKRISMLDVRTRKHKFFFPPKGPAWVRHHSWSPEGDQLAFAWYNRVEFNVEEFKLETVYIVNRDGTGLQQIIEEGKRAVEPVWSPRGDALIYSQLDKNDMQQIFKVTLDGGEPVQVSNPHFRNFVGDWFDPAFALPVAPQPQLLTTQWGEVKRK
;
A
#
# COMPACT_ATOMS: atom_id res chain seq x y z
N MET A 1 42.85 39.08 32.18
CA MET A 1 41.57 38.67 32.82
C MET A 1 40.77 37.91 31.77
N ARG A 2 40.57 36.60 31.93
CA ARG A 2 39.77 35.77 31.01
C ARG A 2 38.30 36.07 31.27
N ASN A 3 37.56 36.48 30.24
CA ASN A 3 36.15 36.83 30.34
C ASN A 3 35.30 35.55 30.51
N PRO A 4 34.72 35.30 31.70
CA PRO A 4 34.01 34.05 32.00
C PRO A 4 32.75 33.87 31.15
N TYR A 5 32.20 34.95 30.61
CA TYR A 5 31.04 34.91 29.73
C TYR A 5 31.37 34.29 28.36
N LEU A 6 32.59 34.48 27.85
CA LEU A 6 32.98 33.95 26.54
C LEU A 6 33.09 32.41 26.54
N SER A 7 33.58 31.83 27.65
CA SER A 7 33.64 30.38 27.83
C SER A 7 32.25 29.76 28.05
N PHE A 8 31.34 30.48 28.70
CA PHE A 8 29.95 30.04 28.89
C PHE A 8 29.16 30.07 27.56
N PHE A 9 29.31 31.13 26.76
CA PHE A 9 28.71 31.21 25.42
C PHE A 9 29.24 30.14 24.46
N PHE A 10 30.54 29.81 24.53
CA PHE A 10 31.13 28.76 23.69
C PHE A 10 30.67 27.35 24.10
N ALA A 11 30.53 27.09 25.42
CA ALA A 11 29.98 25.83 25.91
C ALA A 11 28.50 25.67 25.56
N LEU A 12 27.71 26.76 25.63
CA LEU A 12 26.29 26.76 25.23
C LEU A 12 26.14 26.59 23.71
N SER A 13 27.03 27.18 22.89
CA SER A 13 27.03 26.98 21.43
C SER A 13 27.43 25.57 21.05
N CYS A 14 28.41 24.96 21.73
CA CYS A 14 28.77 23.55 21.53
C CYS A 14 27.64 22.61 22.00
N ALA A 15 26.93 22.92 23.09
CA ALA A 15 25.78 22.15 23.55
C ALA A 15 24.57 22.28 22.61
N MET A 16 24.33 23.46 22.02
CA MET A 16 23.31 23.65 20.97
C MET A 16 23.72 23.00 19.64
N LEU A 17 25.00 23.02 19.27
CA LEU A 17 25.52 22.28 18.12
C LEU A 17 25.38 20.76 18.32
N TYR A 18 25.64 20.24 19.53
CA TYR A 18 25.38 18.84 19.87
C TYR A 18 23.89 18.50 19.92
N ALA A 19 23.04 19.38 20.47
CA ALA A 19 21.58 19.21 20.46
C ALA A 19 20.99 19.29 19.03
N SER A 20 21.64 20.02 18.11
CA SER A 20 21.27 20.10 16.69
C SER A 20 21.75 18.92 15.84
N THR A 21 22.47 17.95 16.45
CA THR A 21 22.88 16.70 15.78
C THR A 21 22.09 15.47 16.19
N TYR A 22 21.05 15.63 17.02
CA TYR A 22 19.96 14.67 16.95
C TYR A 22 19.30 14.88 15.60
N LEU A 23 19.74 14.12 14.61
CA LEU A 23 18.82 13.66 13.57
C LEU A 23 17.59 13.17 14.34
N VAL A 24 16.52 13.96 14.31
CA VAL A 24 15.19 13.47 14.61
C VAL A 24 14.92 12.50 13.47
N PHE A 25 15.40 11.26 13.64
CA PHE A 25 14.97 10.18 12.80
C PHE A 25 13.46 10.11 12.98
N ALA A 26 12.73 10.13 11.87
CA ALA A 26 11.31 9.86 11.91
C ALA A 26 11.07 8.59 12.72
N GLU A 27 10.35 8.71 13.83
CA GLU A 27 10.12 7.59 14.71
C GLU A 27 9.11 6.65 14.04
N VAL A 28 9.56 5.42 13.76
CA VAL A 28 8.68 4.32 13.37
C VAL A 28 7.53 4.24 14.38
N PRO A 29 6.28 4.05 13.95
CA PRO A 29 5.17 3.92 14.88
C PRO A 29 5.46 2.85 15.93
N VAL A 30 5.35 3.20 17.21
CA VAL A 30 5.56 2.27 18.33
C VAL A 30 4.39 1.29 18.53
N SER A 31 3.30 1.48 17.79
CA SER A 31 2.11 0.64 17.79
C SER A 31 1.60 0.44 16.37
N ALA A 32 0.70 -0.53 16.18
CA ALA A 32 0.03 -0.73 14.91
C ALA A 32 -0.75 0.52 14.47
N LYS A 33 -0.71 0.84 13.18
CA LYS A 33 -1.40 1.98 12.56
C LYS A 33 -1.97 1.59 11.20
N ILE A 34 -3.12 2.18 10.88
CA ILE A 34 -3.69 2.14 9.54
C ILE A 34 -3.42 3.50 8.89
N ALA A 35 -2.77 3.50 7.74
CA ALA A 35 -2.68 4.66 6.87
C ALA A 35 -3.84 4.62 5.87
N PHE A 36 -4.53 5.74 5.69
CA PHE A 36 -5.71 5.79 4.83
C PHE A 36 -5.88 7.17 4.19
N SER A 37 -6.75 7.26 3.18
CA SER A 37 -7.08 8.54 2.54
C SER A 37 -8.46 9.00 2.98
N SER A 38 -8.65 10.28 3.27
CA SER A 38 -9.95 10.82 3.66
C SER A 38 -10.28 12.08 2.90
N TRP A 39 -11.50 12.14 2.34
CA TRP A 39 -12.02 13.33 1.68
C TRP A 39 -12.63 14.26 2.71
N ARG A 40 -11.88 15.30 3.10
CA ARG A 40 -12.29 16.31 4.10
C ARG A 40 -11.95 17.69 3.61
N HIS A 41 -12.73 18.69 4.02
CA HIS A 41 -12.43 20.09 3.68
C HIS A 41 -12.23 20.34 2.17
N ARG A 42 -12.95 19.57 1.33
CA ARG A 42 -12.87 19.60 -0.15
C ARG A 42 -11.53 19.14 -0.73
N ASN A 43 -10.70 18.43 0.04
CA ASN A 43 -9.47 17.80 -0.44
C ASN A 43 -9.40 16.32 -0.04
N LEU A 44 -8.56 15.55 -0.73
CA LEU A 44 -8.18 14.20 -0.32
C LEU A 44 -6.81 14.26 0.33
N ASP A 45 -6.73 13.89 1.61
CA ASP A 45 -5.46 13.87 2.36
C ASP A 45 -5.21 12.50 2.97
N ILE A 46 -3.97 12.25 3.36
CA ILE A 46 -3.57 11.03 4.07
C ILE A 46 -3.70 11.24 5.58
N TYR A 47 -4.24 10.23 6.25
CA TYR A 47 -4.44 10.17 7.69
C TYR A 47 -3.88 8.86 8.25
N LEU A 48 -3.57 8.85 9.55
CA LEU A 48 -3.34 7.65 10.35
C LEU A 48 -4.46 7.48 11.38
N MET A 49 -4.70 6.24 11.78
CA MET A 49 -5.50 5.88 12.96
C MET A 49 -4.99 4.58 13.57
N ASN A 50 -5.37 4.31 14.82
CA ASN A 50 -5.24 2.99 15.41
C ASN A 50 -6.17 1.97 14.71
N PRO A 51 -5.88 0.66 14.80
CA PRO A 51 -6.75 -0.38 14.23
C PRO A 51 -8.16 -0.48 14.82
N ASP A 52 -8.43 0.23 15.91
CA ASP A 52 -9.75 0.38 16.52
C ASP A 52 -10.46 1.69 16.10
N GLY A 53 -9.83 2.50 15.25
CA GLY A 53 -10.35 3.79 14.78
C GLY A 53 -9.98 5.00 15.63
N SER A 54 -9.29 4.81 16.76
CA SER A 54 -8.87 5.90 17.65
C SER A 54 -7.62 6.64 17.15
N GLU A 55 -7.28 7.76 17.80
CA GLU A 55 -6.07 8.55 17.56
C GLU A 55 -5.87 8.96 16.09
N GLU A 56 -6.95 9.41 15.46
CA GLU A 56 -6.89 9.83 14.08
C GLU A 56 -6.07 11.12 13.93
N VAL A 57 -5.09 11.12 13.01
CA VAL A 57 -4.22 12.27 12.74
C VAL A 57 -4.05 12.46 11.23
N ARG A 58 -4.11 13.71 10.78
CA ARG A 58 -3.83 14.10 9.38
C ARG A 58 -2.33 14.19 9.18
N LEU A 59 -1.80 13.56 8.11
CA LEU A 59 -0.38 13.61 7.75
C LEU A 59 -0.09 14.63 6.66
N THR A 60 -0.96 14.78 5.66
CA THR A 60 -0.72 15.70 4.54
C THR A 60 -1.62 16.93 4.61
N HIS A 61 -1.05 18.10 4.29
CA HIS A 61 -1.72 19.41 4.42
C HIS A 61 -1.66 20.23 3.12
N HIS A 62 -1.33 19.58 2.00
CA HIS A 62 -1.19 20.26 0.70
C HIS A 62 -2.56 20.48 0.05
N LEU A 63 -2.65 21.41 -0.92
CA LEU A 63 -3.87 21.63 -1.73
C LEU A 63 -4.11 20.55 -2.80
N ALA A 64 -3.11 19.69 -3.00
CA ALA A 64 -3.18 18.57 -3.92
C ALA A 64 -3.92 17.42 -3.27
N ARG A 65 -4.44 16.52 -4.09
CA ARG A 65 -5.00 15.27 -3.59
C ARG A 65 -3.85 14.32 -3.32
N ASP A 66 -3.83 13.75 -2.13
CA ASP A 66 -2.89 12.71 -1.72
C ASP A 66 -3.68 11.45 -1.38
N GLY A 67 -3.28 10.29 -1.93
CA GLY A 67 -4.03 9.06 -1.70
C GLY A 67 -3.26 7.77 -1.97
N GLY A 68 -3.88 6.66 -1.56
CA GLY A 68 -3.31 5.31 -1.66
C GLY A 68 -1.98 5.16 -0.91
N PRO A 69 -1.90 5.53 0.38
CA PRO A 69 -0.66 5.40 1.15
C PRO A 69 -0.29 3.92 1.33
N LYS A 70 1.02 3.63 1.31
CA LYS A 70 1.64 2.33 1.53
C LYS A 70 2.83 2.45 2.45
N TRP A 71 2.81 1.66 3.53
CA TRP A 71 3.90 1.61 4.47
C TRP A 71 5.11 0.92 3.84
N SER A 72 6.29 1.49 4.07
CA SER A 72 7.53 0.76 3.89
C SER A 72 7.58 -0.46 4.81
N PRO A 73 8.28 -1.55 4.44
CA PRO A 73 8.40 -2.74 5.29
C PRO A 73 9.01 -2.46 6.68
N THR A 74 9.75 -1.36 6.81
CA THR A 74 10.36 -0.90 8.06
C THR A 74 9.44 -0.04 8.91
N GLY A 75 8.38 0.52 8.32
CA GLY A 75 7.53 1.51 8.96
C GLY A 75 8.13 2.91 9.05
N GLU A 76 9.30 3.17 8.48
CA GLU A 76 9.97 4.50 8.55
C GLU A 76 9.36 5.50 7.57
N GLN A 77 8.81 5.00 6.47
CA GLN A 77 8.34 5.80 5.34
C GLN A 77 6.97 5.36 4.85
N ILE A 78 6.25 6.31 4.26
CA ILE A 78 4.99 6.10 3.55
C ILE A 78 5.15 6.55 2.10
N LEU A 79 4.83 5.66 1.17
CA LEU A 79 4.76 5.89 -0.27
C LEU A 79 3.32 6.14 -0.67
N PHE A 80 3.05 7.14 -1.50
CA PHE A 80 1.69 7.51 -1.87
C PHE A 80 1.63 8.20 -3.23
N SER A 81 0.41 8.36 -3.77
CA SER A 81 0.16 9.07 -5.03
C SER A 81 -0.30 10.50 -4.74
N SER A 82 0.23 11.48 -5.47
CA SER A 82 -0.16 12.90 -5.36
C SER A 82 -0.23 13.58 -6.72
N ASP A 83 -1.16 14.52 -6.91
CA ASP A 83 -1.25 15.35 -8.13
C ASP A 83 -0.61 16.75 -7.98
N ARG A 84 0.24 16.93 -6.96
CA ARG A 84 0.82 18.25 -6.61
C ARG A 84 1.72 18.91 -7.64
N ASP A 85 2.40 18.12 -8.47
CA ASP A 85 3.34 18.61 -9.49
C ASP A 85 2.74 18.57 -10.91
N GLY A 86 1.42 18.37 -11.02
CA GLY A 86 0.71 18.27 -12.29
C GLY A 86 -0.63 18.99 -12.29
N ALA A 87 -1.40 18.81 -13.36
CA ALA A 87 -2.81 19.21 -13.36
C ALA A 87 -3.62 18.31 -12.42
N PRO A 88 -4.78 18.73 -11.91
CA PRO A 88 -5.63 17.86 -11.11
C PRO A 88 -5.92 16.52 -11.83
N GLY A 89 -5.40 15.43 -11.25
CA GLY A 89 -5.53 14.08 -11.78
C GLY A 89 -4.31 13.55 -12.52
N ASP A 90 -3.25 14.36 -12.61
CA ASP A 90 -1.96 13.96 -13.13
C ASP A 90 -1.06 13.45 -11.99
N TRP A 91 -1.27 12.20 -11.59
CA TRP A 91 -0.66 11.62 -10.39
C TRP A 91 0.82 11.30 -10.58
N ASP A 92 1.60 11.47 -9.52
CA ASP A 92 2.95 10.89 -9.42
C ASP A 92 3.20 10.39 -7.99
N LEU A 93 4.32 9.71 -7.81
CA LEU A 93 4.64 9.02 -6.56
C LEU A 93 5.51 9.89 -5.63
N TYR A 94 5.15 9.90 -4.36
CA TYR A 94 5.80 10.67 -3.31
C TYR A 94 6.11 9.79 -2.12
N LEU A 95 7.19 10.17 -1.43
CA LEU A 95 7.57 9.62 -0.15
C LEU A 95 7.42 10.69 0.91
N MET A 96 7.02 10.25 2.10
CA MET A 96 7.12 11.00 3.34
C MET A 96 7.62 10.07 4.43
N ASP A 97 8.07 10.66 5.51
CA ASP A 97 8.38 9.93 6.72
C ASP A 97 7.08 9.50 7.43
N ALA A 98 7.18 8.55 8.36
CA ALA A 98 6.02 7.98 9.07
C ALA A 98 5.13 9.02 9.78
N ASP A 99 5.73 10.14 10.20
CA ASP A 99 5.08 11.26 10.87
C ASP A 99 4.48 12.30 9.90
N GLY A 100 4.59 12.08 8.59
CA GLY A 100 4.12 12.98 7.54
C GLY A 100 5.13 14.06 7.13
N SER A 101 6.32 14.11 7.75
CA SER A 101 7.37 15.06 7.40
C SER A 101 8.16 14.61 6.16
N ASN A 102 9.11 15.45 5.71
CA ASN A 102 10.07 15.13 4.64
C ASN A 102 9.43 14.65 3.32
N VAL A 103 8.29 15.26 2.97
CA VAL A 103 7.56 14.93 1.76
C VAL A 103 8.34 15.32 0.51
N ARG A 104 8.58 14.36 -0.39
CA ARG A 104 9.41 14.54 -1.59
C ARG A 104 8.96 13.63 -2.74
N PRO A 105 9.12 14.06 -4.00
CA PRO A 105 8.80 13.20 -5.14
C PRO A 105 9.81 12.04 -5.24
N VAL A 106 9.34 10.87 -5.69
CA VAL A 106 10.21 9.73 -6.01
C VAL A 106 10.85 9.92 -7.38
N PHE A 107 10.11 10.51 -8.31
CA PHE A 107 10.53 10.72 -9.69
C PHE A 107 10.43 12.20 -10.04
N LYS A 108 11.20 12.62 -11.04
CA LYS A 108 10.86 13.85 -11.75
C LYS A 108 9.53 13.66 -12.49
N LYS A 109 8.65 14.66 -12.42
CA LYS A 109 7.34 14.61 -13.07
C LYS A 109 7.45 14.58 -14.60
N GLU A 110 7.30 13.38 -15.16
CA GLU A 110 7.37 13.11 -16.61
C GLU A 110 6.34 12.05 -17.06
N ALA A 111 5.58 11.50 -16.13
CA ALA A 111 4.57 10.48 -16.38
C ALA A 111 3.46 10.49 -15.32
N ASP A 112 2.36 9.83 -15.65
CA ASP A 112 1.28 9.54 -14.70
C ASP A 112 1.53 8.17 -14.04
N ARG A 113 1.79 8.19 -12.73
CA ARG A 113 2.15 7.02 -11.91
C ARG A 113 1.23 6.92 -10.70
N SER A 114 0.74 5.72 -10.42
CA SER A 114 -0.20 5.47 -9.31
C SER A 114 -0.14 4.03 -8.81
N SER A 115 -0.90 3.73 -7.76
CA SER A 115 -0.99 2.38 -7.14
C SER A 115 0.39 1.79 -6.82
N PRO A 116 1.23 2.50 -6.04
CA PRO A 116 2.55 2.00 -5.70
C PRO A 116 2.48 0.84 -4.71
N THR A 117 3.55 0.06 -4.61
CA THR A 117 3.80 -0.94 -3.57
C THR A 117 5.30 -1.11 -3.37
N TRP A 118 5.71 -1.45 -2.15
CA TRP A 118 7.10 -1.76 -1.81
C TRP A 118 7.44 -3.21 -2.15
N SER A 119 8.70 -3.45 -2.56
CA SER A 119 9.27 -4.80 -2.44
C SER A 119 9.45 -5.15 -0.96
N PRO A 120 9.37 -6.43 -0.57
CA PRO A 120 9.49 -6.82 0.83
C PRO A 120 10.84 -6.44 1.47
N ASP A 121 11.90 -6.35 0.66
CA ASP A 121 13.23 -5.92 1.12
C ASP A 121 13.41 -4.39 1.17
N GLY A 122 12.39 -3.61 0.80
CA GLY A 122 12.40 -2.14 0.82
C GLY A 122 13.31 -1.49 -0.22
N LYS A 123 13.93 -2.22 -1.14
CA LYS A 123 14.90 -1.67 -2.11
C LYS A 123 14.28 -1.21 -3.42
N GLN A 124 13.08 -1.69 -3.72
CA GLN A 124 12.38 -1.42 -4.96
C GLN A 124 10.92 -1.07 -4.68
N ILE A 125 10.31 -0.43 -5.66
CA ILE A 125 8.87 -0.21 -5.72
C ILE A 125 8.34 -0.77 -7.03
N ALA A 126 7.11 -1.28 -6.99
CA ALA A 126 6.33 -1.51 -8.20
C ALA A 126 5.16 -0.52 -8.24
N TYR A 127 4.76 -0.11 -9.44
CA TYR A 127 3.67 0.85 -9.62
C TYR A 127 3.00 0.68 -10.98
N SER A 128 1.82 1.29 -11.12
CA SER A 128 1.13 1.43 -12.39
C SER A 128 1.54 2.74 -13.05
N ARG A 129 1.87 2.71 -14.34
CA ARG A 129 2.11 3.90 -15.16
C ARG A 129 1.13 3.94 -16.32
N TRP A 130 0.49 5.08 -16.54
CA TRP A 130 -0.42 5.26 -17.66
C TRP A 130 0.35 5.78 -18.89
N GLU A 131 0.24 5.05 -19.99
CA GLU A 131 0.92 5.35 -21.26
C GLU A 131 0.02 4.98 -22.44
N GLN A 132 -0.21 5.94 -23.34
CA GLN A 132 -0.88 5.70 -24.63
C GLN A 132 -2.23 4.95 -24.49
N GLY A 133 -3.02 5.29 -23.46
CA GLY A 133 -4.34 4.69 -23.23
C GLY A 133 -4.31 3.33 -22.51
N LYS A 134 -3.16 2.93 -21.96
CA LYS A 134 -2.97 1.64 -21.26
C LYS A 134 -2.21 1.85 -19.95
N SER A 135 -2.45 0.96 -18.98
CA SER A 135 -1.64 0.87 -17.78
C SER A 135 -0.57 -0.21 -17.94
N PHE A 136 0.65 0.10 -17.52
CA PHE A 136 1.74 -0.86 -17.43
C PHE A 136 2.26 -0.94 -15.99
N ILE A 137 2.76 -2.11 -15.62
CA ILE A 137 3.50 -2.32 -14.39
C ILE A 137 4.96 -1.94 -14.63
N TYR A 138 5.49 -1.12 -13.74
CA TYR A 138 6.91 -0.79 -13.67
C TYR A 138 7.48 -1.25 -12.34
N ILE A 139 8.77 -1.57 -12.34
CA ILE A 139 9.58 -1.68 -11.12
C ILE A 139 10.65 -0.59 -11.18
N ALA A 140 10.92 0.06 -10.06
CA ALA A 140 12.02 1.00 -9.95
C ALA A 140 12.81 0.85 -8.65
N SER A 141 14.07 1.30 -8.67
CA SER A 141 14.83 1.54 -7.44
C SER A 141 14.19 2.64 -6.59
N MET A 142 14.39 2.58 -5.27
CA MET A 142 13.85 3.58 -4.34
C MET A 142 14.27 5.02 -4.61
N ASP A 143 15.42 5.23 -5.24
CA ASP A 143 15.90 6.56 -5.63
C ASP A 143 15.31 7.06 -6.96
N GLY A 144 14.42 6.29 -7.57
CA GLY A 144 13.74 6.64 -8.82
C GLY A 144 14.62 6.66 -10.07
N LYS A 145 15.91 6.30 -9.97
CA LYS A 145 16.88 6.46 -11.07
C LYS A 145 16.86 5.33 -12.10
N LYS A 146 16.34 4.16 -11.73
CA LYS A 146 16.27 2.99 -12.60
C LYS A 146 14.85 2.47 -12.59
N GLU A 147 14.09 2.77 -13.64
CA GLU A 147 12.76 2.21 -13.88
C GLU A 147 12.78 1.22 -15.06
N GLU A 148 12.02 0.13 -14.94
CA GLU A 148 11.87 -0.90 -15.97
C GLU A 148 10.39 -1.23 -16.16
N ARG A 149 9.92 -1.27 -17.41
CA ARG A 149 8.58 -1.74 -17.76
C ARG A 149 8.53 -3.26 -17.72
N ILE A 150 7.60 -3.80 -16.94
CA ILE A 150 7.54 -5.24 -16.65
C ILE A 150 6.43 -5.94 -17.41
N ALA A 151 5.20 -5.42 -17.35
CA ALA A 151 4.04 -6.08 -17.93
C ALA A 151 2.92 -5.08 -18.25
N LEU A 152 1.99 -5.45 -19.15
CA LEU A 152 0.73 -4.73 -19.32
C LEU A 152 -0.21 -5.07 -18.16
N GLY A 153 -0.67 -4.07 -17.41
CA GLY A 153 -1.54 -4.26 -16.26
C GLY A 153 -1.47 -3.12 -15.25
N ARG A 154 -2.11 -3.31 -14.11
CA ARG A 154 -2.22 -2.30 -13.04
C ARG A 154 -2.30 -2.95 -11.66
N GLN A 155 -2.22 -2.12 -10.61
CA GLN A 155 -2.36 -2.52 -9.21
C GLN A 155 -1.39 -3.66 -8.83
N PRO A 156 -0.07 -3.47 -8.96
CA PRO A 156 0.89 -4.49 -8.56
C PRO A 156 0.87 -4.71 -7.04
N ALA A 157 1.08 -5.95 -6.61
CA ALA A 157 1.30 -6.34 -5.23
C ALA A 157 2.40 -7.41 -5.18
N TRP A 158 3.48 -7.12 -4.46
CA TRP A 158 4.57 -8.07 -4.26
C TRP A 158 4.12 -9.21 -3.36
N SER A 159 4.52 -10.44 -3.69
CA SER A 159 4.47 -11.53 -2.72
C SER A 159 5.41 -11.22 -1.54
N PRO A 160 5.09 -11.65 -0.31
CA PRO A 160 5.92 -11.38 0.86
C PRO A 160 7.36 -11.93 0.74
N ASP A 161 7.55 -13.00 -0.03
CA ASP A 161 8.85 -13.59 -0.35
C ASP A 161 9.64 -12.82 -1.43
N GLY A 162 9.02 -11.83 -2.09
CA GLY A 162 9.62 -11.01 -3.13
C GLY A 162 9.85 -11.72 -4.47
N THR A 163 9.39 -12.96 -4.61
CA THR A 163 9.63 -13.77 -5.82
C THR A 163 8.62 -13.50 -6.94
N GLU A 164 7.44 -13.00 -6.58
CA GLU A 164 6.33 -12.77 -7.50
C GLU A 164 5.70 -11.38 -7.35
N ILE A 165 5.03 -10.93 -8.41
CA ILE A 165 4.13 -9.77 -8.38
C ILE A 165 2.77 -10.23 -8.90
N ALA A 166 1.74 -10.07 -8.07
CA ALA A 166 0.34 -10.18 -8.47
C ALA A 166 -0.12 -8.84 -9.05
N PHE A 167 -0.86 -8.83 -10.15
CA PHE A 167 -1.35 -7.61 -10.78
C PHE A 167 -2.64 -7.87 -11.57
N ILE A 168 -3.41 -6.81 -11.83
CA ILE A 168 -4.65 -6.88 -12.61
C ILE A 168 -4.36 -6.66 -14.10
N VAL A 169 -4.82 -7.58 -14.94
CA VAL A 169 -4.75 -7.52 -16.39
C VAL A 169 -6.15 -7.45 -16.99
N GLY A 170 -6.31 -6.66 -18.06
CA GLY A 170 -7.50 -6.60 -18.90
C GLY A 170 -7.74 -5.18 -19.43
N ALA A 171 -7.98 -5.03 -20.74
CA ALA A 171 -8.32 -3.75 -21.35
C ALA A 171 -9.67 -3.22 -20.80
N PRO A 172 -10.05 -1.95 -20.99
CA PRO A 172 -11.25 -1.37 -20.39
C PRO A 172 -12.52 -2.24 -20.55
N ARG A 173 -12.73 -2.83 -21.73
CA ARG A 173 -13.89 -3.68 -22.06
C ARG A 173 -13.68 -5.18 -21.79
N ASP A 174 -12.45 -5.60 -21.46
CA ASP A 174 -12.14 -7.00 -21.22
C ASP A 174 -12.35 -7.39 -19.75
N PRO A 175 -12.63 -8.67 -19.47
CA PRO A 175 -12.61 -9.20 -18.12
C PRO A 175 -11.31 -8.86 -17.39
N LYS A 176 -11.42 -8.34 -16.16
CA LYS A 176 -10.25 -8.11 -15.29
C LYS A 176 -9.87 -9.39 -14.57
N ARG A 177 -8.58 -9.74 -14.59
CA ARG A 177 -8.05 -10.97 -13.97
C ARG A 177 -6.77 -10.69 -13.21
N ILE A 178 -6.53 -11.45 -12.14
CA ILE A 178 -5.24 -11.46 -11.44
C ILE A 178 -4.26 -12.29 -12.27
N SER A 179 -3.07 -11.74 -12.50
CA SER A 179 -1.93 -12.44 -13.08
C SER A 179 -0.76 -12.43 -12.09
N MET A 180 -0.03 -13.54 -12.09
CA MET A 180 1.14 -13.81 -11.28
C MET A 180 2.38 -13.75 -12.17
N LEU A 181 3.25 -12.77 -11.93
CA LEU A 181 4.54 -12.63 -12.60
C LEU A 181 5.66 -13.15 -11.70
N ASP A 182 6.51 -14.03 -12.22
CA ASP A 182 7.80 -14.37 -11.61
C ASP A 182 8.80 -13.24 -11.89
N VAL A 183 9.33 -12.64 -10.83
CA VAL A 183 10.17 -11.42 -10.90
C VAL A 183 11.48 -11.69 -11.64
N ARG A 184 12.06 -12.89 -11.51
CA ARG A 184 13.36 -13.24 -12.09
C ARG A 184 13.26 -13.55 -13.58
N THR A 185 12.24 -14.31 -13.97
CA THR A 185 12.08 -14.82 -15.34
C THR A 185 11.24 -13.90 -16.22
N ARG A 186 10.54 -12.92 -15.61
CA ARG A 186 9.59 -12.01 -16.27
C ARG A 186 8.42 -12.73 -16.95
N LYS A 187 8.21 -14.01 -16.65
CA LYS A 187 7.06 -14.78 -17.15
C LYS A 187 5.89 -14.59 -16.21
N HIS A 188 4.70 -14.42 -16.76
CA HIS A 188 3.49 -14.36 -15.98
C HIS A 188 2.43 -15.35 -16.47
N LYS A 189 1.54 -15.75 -15.57
CA LYS A 189 0.37 -16.60 -15.83
C LYS A 189 -0.86 -16.01 -15.15
N PHE A 190 -2.06 -16.35 -15.63
CA PHE A 190 -3.27 -16.02 -14.89
C PHE A 190 -3.33 -16.86 -13.61
N PHE A 191 -3.78 -16.23 -12.53
CA PHE A 191 -3.95 -16.89 -11.23
C PHE A 191 -5.08 -17.93 -11.30
N PHE A 192 -6.22 -17.52 -11.86
CA PHE A 192 -7.36 -18.40 -12.09
C PHE A 192 -7.35 -19.03 -13.49
N PRO A 193 -7.94 -20.23 -13.66
CA PRO A 193 -8.18 -20.80 -14.99
C PRO A 193 -9.13 -19.92 -15.82
N PRO A 194 -9.22 -20.11 -17.15
CA PRO A 194 -10.05 -19.28 -18.04
C PRO A 194 -11.54 -19.18 -17.63
N LYS A 195 -12.11 -20.23 -17.04
CA LYS A 195 -13.50 -20.24 -16.52
C LYS A 195 -13.62 -19.77 -15.06
N GLY A 196 -12.52 -19.47 -14.39
CA GLY A 196 -12.51 -18.97 -13.02
C GLY A 196 -12.86 -17.47 -12.94
N PRO A 197 -12.81 -16.90 -11.72
CA PRO A 197 -13.17 -15.52 -11.45
C PRO A 197 -12.62 -14.52 -12.47
N ALA A 198 -13.52 -13.64 -12.90
CA ALA A 198 -13.32 -12.56 -13.85
C ALA A 198 -13.98 -11.30 -13.29
N TRP A 199 -13.50 -10.11 -13.68
CA TRP A 199 -13.89 -8.85 -13.04
C TRP A 199 -13.44 -8.75 -11.58
N VAL A 200 -12.29 -9.38 -11.29
CA VAL A 200 -11.58 -9.22 -10.03
C VAL A 200 -10.77 -7.92 -10.04
N ARG A 201 -10.61 -7.33 -8.86
CA ARG A 201 -9.91 -6.07 -8.63
C ARG A 201 -9.42 -6.03 -7.18
N HIS A 202 -8.48 -5.15 -6.90
CA HIS A 202 -7.95 -4.91 -5.56
C HIS A 202 -7.58 -6.20 -4.82
N HIS A 203 -6.39 -6.71 -5.09
CA HIS A 203 -5.87 -7.88 -4.39
C HIS A 203 -4.79 -7.49 -3.38
N SER A 204 -4.62 -8.31 -2.36
CA SER A 204 -3.55 -8.23 -1.39
C SER A 204 -3.11 -9.61 -0.94
N TRP A 205 -1.81 -9.75 -0.70
CA TRP A 205 -1.24 -10.95 -0.12
C TRP A 205 -1.49 -10.99 1.38
N SER A 206 -1.82 -12.19 1.86
CA SER A 206 -1.61 -12.54 3.26
C SER A 206 -0.13 -12.34 3.65
N PRO A 207 0.18 -12.07 4.93
CA PRO A 207 1.56 -11.86 5.39
C PRO A 207 2.47 -13.06 5.12
N GLU A 208 1.94 -14.28 5.23
CA GLU A 208 2.66 -15.53 4.95
C GLU A 208 2.80 -15.83 3.45
N GLY A 209 2.04 -15.13 2.61
CA GLY A 209 2.09 -15.29 1.16
C GLY A 209 1.50 -16.62 0.68
N ASP A 210 0.62 -17.23 1.46
CA ASP A 210 -0.07 -18.50 1.16
C ASP A 210 -1.52 -18.27 0.69
N GLN A 211 -2.07 -17.08 0.91
CA GLN A 211 -3.40 -16.67 0.47
C GLN A 211 -3.42 -15.28 -0.19
N LEU A 212 -4.41 -15.06 -1.04
CA LEU A 212 -4.78 -13.77 -1.63
C LEU A 212 -6.18 -13.37 -1.15
N ALA A 213 -6.32 -12.13 -0.69
CA ALA A 213 -7.63 -11.48 -0.60
C ALA A 213 -7.86 -10.67 -1.87
N PHE A 214 -9.09 -10.63 -2.37
CA PHE A 214 -9.43 -9.82 -3.55
C PHE A 214 -10.90 -9.42 -3.57
N ALA A 215 -11.19 -8.29 -4.22
CA ALA A 215 -12.55 -7.89 -4.50
C ALA A 215 -13.04 -8.52 -5.81
N TRP A 216 -14.24 -9.08 -5.79
CA TRP A 216 -14.84 -9.72 -6.94
C TRP A 216 -16.27 -9.24 -7.15
N TYR A 217 -16.60 -8.96 -8.41
CA TYR A 217 -17.94 -8.66 -8.85
C TYR A 217 -18.63 -9.94 -9.33
N ASN A 218 -19.56 -10.45 -8.52
CA ASN A 218 -20.50 -11.51 -8.91
C ASN A 218 -21.68 -10.81 -9.64
N ARG A 219 -22.22 -11.15 -10.82
CA ARG A 219 -22.38 -12.43 -11.51
C ARG A 219 -22.14 -12.34 -13.03
N VAL A 220 -22.04 -13.56 -13.57
CA VAL A 220 -22.10 -14.04 -14.94
C VAL A 220 -23.30 -13.47 -15.71
N GLU A 221 -23.06 -13.09 -16.96
CA GLU A 221 -23.94 -12.38 -17.93
C GLU A 221 -24.14 -10.89 -17.65
N PHE A 222 -23.77 -10.07 -18.64
CA PHE A 222 -23.97 -8.62 -18.66
C PHE A 222 -25.47 -8.29 -18.59
N ASN A 223 -26.03 -8.25 -17.38
CA ASN A 223 -27.30 -7.59 -17.12
C ASN A 223 -27.03 -6.26 -16.41
N VAL A 224 -27.52 -5.17 -17.00
CA VAL A 224 -27.18 -3.78 -16.69
C VAL A 224 -27.84 -3.33 -15.36
N GLU A 225 -28.71 -4.15 -14.78
CA GLU A 225 -29.53 -3.79 -13.62
C GLU A 225 -28.90 -4.20 -12.26
N GLU A 226 -27.87 -5.06 -12.23
CA GLU A 226 -27.31 -5.64 -10.99
C GLU A 226 -25.87 -5.18 -10.66
N PHE A 227 -25.48 -3.94 -11.01
CA PHE A 227 -24.13 -3.34 -10.80
C PHE A 227 -23.60 -3.24 -9.34
N LYS A 228 -24.05 -4.05 -8.39
CA LYS A 228 -23.92 -3.72 -6.95
C LYS A 228 -23.31 -4.79 -6.03
N LEU A 229 -22.75 -5.88 -6.54
CA LEU A 229 -22.30 -6.99 -5.67
C LEU A 229 -20.78 -7.14 -5.57
N GLU A 230 -20.02 -6.03 -5.47
CA GLU A 230 -18.62 -6.16 -5.07
C GLU A 230 -18.54 -6.73 -3.66
N THR A 231 -17.84 -7.84 -3.51
CA THR A 231 -17.52 -8.40 -2.20
C THR A 231 -16.08 -8.91 -2.15
N VAL A 232 -15.59 -9.17 -0.93
CA VAL A 232 -14.24 -9.63 -0.64
C VAL A 232 -14.23 -11.15 -0.50
N TYR A 233 -13.28 -11.77 -1.20
CA TYR A 233 -12.97 -13.20 -1.09
C TYR A 233 -11.52 -13.39 -0.64
N ILE A 234 -11.27 -14.53 0.01
CA ILE A 234 -9.93 -15.09 0.23
C ILE A 234 -9.79 -16.38 -0.58
N VAL A 235 -8.61 -16.65 -1.11
CA VAL A 235 -8.28 -17.89 -1.83
C VAL A 235 -6.84 -18.28 -1.53
N ASN A 236 -6.57 -19.59 -1.47
CA ASN A 236 -5.20 -20.10 -1.34
C ASN A 236 -4.38 -19.78 -2.59
N ARG A 237 -3.06 -19.64 -2.46
CA ARG A 237 -2.12 -19.31 -3.55
C ARG A 237 -2.13 -20.33 -4.70
N ASP A 238 -2.56 -21.55 -4.43
CA ASP A 238 -2.76 -22.60 -5.44
C ASP A 238 -4.10 -22.48 -6.20
N GLY A 239 -4.95 -21.51 -5.83
CA GLY A 239 -6.26 -21.25 -6.41
C GLY A 239 -7.41 -22.04 -5.77
N THR A 240 -7.14 -22.85 -4.73
CA THR A 240 -8.15 -23.61 -3.99
C THR A 240 -8.70 -22.82 -2.79
N GLY A 241 -9.73 -23.35 -2.14
CA GLY A 241 -10.23 -22.77 -0.88
C GLY A 241 -10.85 -21.39 -1.03
N LEU A 242 -11.49 -21.09 -2.17
CA LEU A 242 -12.17 -19.82 -2.37
C LEU A 242 -13.29 -19.63 -1.34
N GLN A 243 -13.15 -18.61 -0.49
CA GLN A 243 -14.06 -18.30 0.60
C GLN A 243 -14.53 -16.85 0.48
N GLN A 244 -15.84 -16.64 0.58
CA GLN A 244 -16.41 -15.30 0.69
C GLN A 244 -16.29 -14.81 2.14
N ILE A 245 -15.79 -13.58 2.32
CA ILE A 245 -15.58 -13.00 3.65
C ILE A 245 -16.67 -11.98 4.00
N ILE A 246 -17.11 -11.20 3.03
CA ILE A 246 -18.15 -10.18 3.24
C ILE A 246 -19.42 -10.59 2.51
N GLU A 247 -20.58 -10.31 3.08
CA GLU A 247 -21.87 -10.56 2.43
C GLU A 247 -22.02 -9.79 1.11
N GLU A 248 -22.77 -10.34 0.17
CA GLU A 248 -23.07 -9.67 -1.09
C GLU A 248 -23.87 -8.37 -0.87
N GLY A 249 -23.75 -7.42 -1.80
CA GLY A 249 -24.50 -6.15 -1.75
C GLY A 249 -23.90 -5.08 -0.83
N LYS A 250 -22.89 -5.40 -0.02
CA LYS A 250 -22.15 -4.43 0.81
C LYS A 250 -21.17 -3.55 0.02
N ARG A 251 -20.86 -3.93 -1.23
CA ARG A 251 -19.88 -3.23 -2.10
C ARG A 251 -18.51 -3.12 -1.43
N ALA A 252 -18.07 -4.22 -0.84
CA ALA A 252 -16.79 -4.33 -0.17
C ALA A 252 -15.66 -4.52 -1.19
N VAL A 253 -14.64 -3.68 -1.10
CA VAL A 253 -13.51 -3.62 -2.03
C VAL A 253 -12.20 -3.30 -1.29
N GLU A 254 -11.07 -3.42 -1.98
CA GLU A 254 -9.76 -3.02 -1.44
C GLU A 254 -9.38 -3.73 -0.14
N PRO A 255 -9.49 -5.08 -0.07
CA PRO A 255 -9.05 -5.79 1.12
C PRO A 255 -7.54 -5.61 1.33
N VAL A 256 -7.15 -5.35 2.57
CA VAL A 256 -5.77 -5.31 3.04
C VAL A 256 -5.68 -6.17 4.29
N TRP A 257 -4.69 -7.05 4.33
CA TRP A 257 -4.46 -7.92 5.47
C TRP A 257 -3.88 -7.15 6.65
N SER A 258 -4.31 -7.55 7.85
CA SER A 258 -3.54 -7.27 9.06
C SER A 258 -2.14 -7.89 8.94
N PRO A 259 -1.09 -7.25 9.48
CA PRO A 259 0.26 -7.82 9.50
C PRO A 259 0.37 -9.18 10.19
N ARG A 260 -0.55 -9.47 11.12
CA ARG A 260 -0.66 -10.77 11.80
C ARG A 260 -1.37 -11.85 10.96
N GLY A 261 -2.18 -11.45 9.98
CA GLY A 261 -2.93 -12.37 9.13
C GLY A 261 -4.26 -12.86 9.72
N ASP A 262 -4.75 -12.27 10.81
CA ASP A 262 -5.98 -12.69 11.51
C ASP A 262 -7.21 -11.81 11.22
N ALA A 263 -7.01 -10.69 10.53
CA ALA A 263 -8.06 -9.76 10.13
C ALA A 263 -7.79 -9.13 8.75
N LEU A 264 -8.86 -8.58 8.15
CA LEU A 264 -8.80 -7.69 7.00
C LEU A 264 -9.35 -6.31 7.38
N ILE A 265 -8.77 -5.27 6.80
CA ILE A 265 -9.46 -3.99 6.60
C ILE A 265 -9.85 -3.85 5.13
N TYR A 266 -10.94 -3.14 4.86
CA TYR A 266 -11.44 -2.98 3.51
C TYR A 266 -12.34 -1.75 3.39
N SER A 267 -12.51 -1.28 2.16
CA SER A 267 -13.38 -0.17 1.79
C SER A 267 -14.81 -0.71 1.57
N GLN A 268 -15.83 -0.17 2.25
CA GLN A 268 -17.25 -0.51 2.03
C GLN A 268 -18.14 0.73 2.15
N LEU A 269 -19.31 0.74 1.49
CA LEU A 269 -20.30 1.79 1.69
C LEU A 269 -21.06 1.60 3.02
N ASP A 270 -21.23 2.69 3.76
CA ASP A 270 -22.13 2.73 4.91
C ASP A 270 -23.61 2.87 4.49
N LYS A 271 -24.49 2.95 5.49
CA LYS A 271 -25.94 3.14 5.30
C LYS A 271 -26.32 4.44 4.58
N ASN A 272 -25.39 5.38 4.41
CA ASN A 272 -25.59 6.66 3.75
C ASN A 272 -24.87 6.72 2.38
N ASP A 273 -24.48 5.56 1.82
CA ASP A 273 -23.71 5.45 0.59
C ASP A 273 -22.36 6.21 0.63
N MET A 274 -21.77 6.38 1.83
CA MET A 274 -20.44 6.96 1.99
C MET A 274 -19.39 5.85 2.11
N GLN A 275 -18.28 6.01 1.38
CA GLN A 275 -17.15 5.11 1.49
C GLN A 275 -16.56 5.19 2.90
N GLN A 276 -16.46 4.05 3.58
CA GLN A 276 -15.88 3.90 4.90
C GLN A 276 -14.90 2.74 4.92
N ILE A 277 -14.08 2.69 5.98
CA ILE A 277 -13.15 1.61 6.27
C ILE A 277 -13.78 0.71 7.33
N PHE A 278 -13.93 -0.55 6.98
CA PHE A 278 -14.39 -1.62 7.86
C PHE A 278 -13.24 -2.57 8.18
N LYS A 279 -13.34 -3.21 9.33
CA LYS A 279 -12.44 -4.26 9.79
C LYS A 279 -13.24 -5.52 10.08
N VAL A 280 -12.78 -6.67 9.63
CA VAL A 280 -13.37 -7.99 9.91
C VAL A 280 -12.28 -8.94 10.41
N THR A 281 -12.57 -9.71 11.45
CA THR A 281 -11.69 -10.78 11.93
C THR A 281 -12.02 -12.08 11.22
N LEU A 282 -11.00 -12.89 10.94
CA LEU A 282 -11.16 -14.13 10.16
C LEU A 282 -11.65 -15.32 11.01
N ASP A 283 -11.83 -15.13 12.31
CA ASP A 283 -12.42 -16.09 13.25
C ASP A 283 -13.95 -16.05 13.29
N GLY A 284 -14.59 -15.29 12.40
CA GLY A 284 -16.05 -15.22 12.26
C GLY A 284 -16.70 -14.04 12.99
N GLY A 285 -15.93 -13.01 13.35
CA GLY A 285 -16.47 -11.77 13.90
C GLY A 285 -17.24 -10.94 12.85
N GLU A 286 -18.24 -10.21 13.30
CA GLU A 286 -18.98 -9.26 12.46
C GLU A 286 -18.08 -8.08 12.05
N PRO A 287 -18.16 -7.61 10.79
CA PRO A 287 -17.39 -6.45 10.38
C PRO A 287 -17.79 -5.16 11.13
N VAL A 288 -16.79 -4.41 11.56
CA VAL A 288 -16.96 -3.15 12.29
C VAL A 288 -16.41 -1.97 11.50
N GLN A 289 -17.15 -0.87 11.47
CA GLN A 289 -16.63 0.38 10.90
C GLN A 289 -15.59 0.98 11.86
N VAL A 290 -14.40 1.30 11.36
CA VAL A 290 -13.33 1.91 12.15
C VAL A 290 -13.08 3.37 11.80
N SER A 291 -13.53 3.82 10.62
CA SER A 291 -13.33 5.21 10.20
C SER A 291 -14.45 6.16 10.67
N ASN A 292 -14.12 7.45 10.74
CA ASN A 292 -15.08 8.50 11.08
C ASN A 292 -16.24 8.58 10.05
N PRO A 293 -17.51 8.41 10.48
CA PRO A 293 -18.67 8.34 9.58
C PRO A 293 -19.00 9.66 8.87
N HIS A 294 -18.46 10.80 9.30
CA HIS A 294 -18.80 12.10 8.73
C HIS A 294 -18.05 12.42 7.42
N PHE A 295 -17.08 11.59 7.05
CA PHE A 295 -16.23 11.81 5.89
C PHE A 295 -16.17 10.56 5.01
N ARG A 296 -15.77 10.71 3.74
CA ARG A 296 -15.49 9.56 2.88
C ARG A 296 -14.06 9.10 3.13
N ASN A 297 -13.89 7.85 3.50
CA ASN A 297 -12.60 7.26 3.85
C ASN A 297 -12.31 6.08 2.91
N PHE A 298 -11.09 6.02 2.42
CA PHE A 298 -10.60 5.00 1.49
C PHE A 298 -9.40 4.30 2.12
N VAL A 299 -9.42 2.98 2.14
CA VAL A 299 -8.36 2.18 2.75
C VAL A 299 -7.02 2.45 2.06
N GLY A 300 -5.94 2.44 2.83
CA GLY A 300 -4.57 2.54 2.33
C GLY A 300 -3.79 1.27 2.66
N ASP A 301 -3.27 1.21 3.87
CA ASP A 301 -2.39 0.13 4.31
C ASP A 301 -2.37 -0.03 5.84
N TRP A 302 -1.99 -1.21 6.32
CA TRP A 302 -1.93 -1.54 7.74
C TRP A 302 -0.51 -1.97 8.13
N PHE A 303 0.11 -1.21 9.03
CA PHE A 303 1.42 -1.52 9.60
C PHE A 303 1.33 -1.91 11.07
N ASP A 304 2.21 -2.81 11.49
CA ASP A 304 2.43 -3.19 12.88
C ASP A 304 3.94 -3.37 13.10
N PRO A 305 4.56 -2.59 14.00
CA PRO A 305 6.00 -2.69 14.26
C PRO A 305 6.43 -4.06 14.75
N ALA A 306 5.53 -4.87 15.32
CA ALA A 306 5.83 -6.25 15.72
C ALA A 306 6.17 -7.17 14.53
N PHE A 307 5.77 -6.78 13.31
CA PHE A 307 5.98 -7.51 12.07
C PHE A 307 6.86 -6.73 11.07
N ALA A 308 7.43 -5.60 11.48
CA ALA A 308 8.31 -4.81 10.63
C ALA A 308 9.54 -5.65 10.24
N LEU A 309 9.87 -5.69 8.95
CA LEU A 309 11.05 -6.39 8.48
C LEU A 309 12.29 -5.56 8.82
N PRO A 310 13.21 -6.05 9.67
CA PRO A 310 14.46 -5.34 9.88
C PRO A 310 15.25 -5.38 8.57
N VAL A 311 15.66 -4.22 8.04
CA VAL A 311 16.57 -4.14 6.86
C VAL A 311 17.96 -4.69 7.19
N ALA A 312 18.22 -5.11 8.43
CA ALA A 312 19.42 -5.82 8.79
C ALA A 312 19.35 -7.30 8.38
N PRO A 313 20.39 -7.85 7.73
CA PRO A 313 20.38 -9.24 7.27
C PRO A 313 20.16 -10.19 8.45
N GLN A 314 19.02 -10.86 8.47
CA GLN A 314 18.72 -11.96 9.38
C GLN A 314 19.60 -13.16 8.99
N PRO A 315 20.60 -13.56 9.81
CA PRO A 315 21.47 -14.71 9.52
C PRO A 315 20.72 -16.04 9.45
N GLN A 316 19.48 -16.07 9.97
CA GLN A 316 18.63 -17.26 9.98
C GLN A 316 17.81 -17.41 8.68
N LEU A 317 17.67 -16.35 7.88
CA LEU A 317 17.16 -16.40 6.50
C LEU A 317 18.30 -16.52 5.46
N LEU A 318 19.56 -16.43 5.91
CA LEU A 318 20.76 -16.70 5.09
C LEU A 318 20.99 -18.19 4.80
N THR A 319 20.14 -19.08 5.31
CA THR A 319 20.04 -20.48 4.89
C THR A 319 18.77 -20.75 4.11
N THR A 320 18.53 -19.99 3.02
CA THR A 320 18.20 -20.58 1.71
C THR A 320 18.33 -19.49 0.62
N GLN A 321 19.04 -19.84 -0.45
CA GLN A 321 19.20 -19.12 -1.73
C GLN A 321 19.99 -17.81 -1.83
N TRP A 322 20.04 -16.92 -0.84
CA TRP A 322 20.70 -15.60 -1.06
C TRP A 322 22.24 -15.61 -0.96
N GLY A 323 22.84 -16.67 -0.40
CA GLY A 323 24.30 -16.82 -0.26
C GLY A 323 25.04 -17.41 -1.47
N GLU A 324 24.36 -18.16 -2.35
CA GLU A 324 25.03 -18.84 -3.48
C GLU A 324 25.10 -17.98 -4.75
N VAL A 325 24.30 -16.90 -4.85
CA VAL A 325 24.20 -16.07 -6.05
C VAL A 325 25.40 -15.09 -6.23
N LYS A 326 26.36 -15.05 -5.28
CA LYS A 326 27.61 -14.27 -5.42
C LYS A 326 28.88 -15.10 -5.59
N ARG A 327 28.77 -16.42 -5.82
CA ARG A 327 29.93 -17.26 -6.14
C ARG A 327 29.63 -18.19 -7.32
N LYS A 328 29.51 -17.62 -8.52
CA LYS A 328 30.22 -18.03 -9.75
C LYS A 328 29.81 -17.18 -10.94
#